data_AF-A0AA45Z1N5-F1
#
_entry.id   AF-A0AA45Z1N5-F1
#
_cell.length_a   1.000
_cell.length_b   1.000
_cell.length_c   1.000
_cell.angle_alpha   90.00
_cell.angle_beta   90.00
_cell.angle_gamma   90.00
#
_symmetry.space_group_name_H-M   'P 1'
#
loop_
_entity.id
_entity.type
_entity.pdbx_description
1 polymer ?
#
loop_
_entity_poly.entity_id
_entity_poly.type
_entity_poly.pdbx_seq_one_letter_code
_entity_poly.pdbx_strand_id
1 'polypeptide(L)'
;MGRIETCTVFEQPVSIPDGANGLLRLRRIEIELDAPTKDGETVIRLLTNVPANRKAATTLAQLYRTRWRIECLLGRLESVLESEVPSLGSPRGALLGFCVALLAYDVLALLQAVQTAHPVCEEKPISPFYIAAELREYYGGMKAALPEEVWVPYEGQTSKRLARTLVEMARRVDPVMLLKHPRGPRPAKKKGYAPASEVRRQVAKSRVLAAGAVDYVKRDV
;
A
#
# COMPACT_ATOMS: atom_id res chain seq x y z
N MET A 1 -18.53 -19.20 -17.68
CA MET A 1 -18.98 -18.23 -16.66
C MET A 1 -18.79 -18.88 -15.30
N GLY A 2 -18.13 -18.19 -14.37
CA GLY A 2 -17.93 -18.67 -12.99
C GLY A 2 -18.29 -17.58 -12.00
N ARG A 3 -18.91 -17.93 -10.87
CA ARG A 3 -19.22 -16.97 -9.80
C ARG A 3 -18.25 -17.17 -8.65
N ILE A 4 -17.81 -16.06 -8.06
CA ILE A 4 -17.09 -15.99 -6.78
C ILE A 4 -17.94 -15.08 -5.89
N GLU A 5 -17.94 -15.27 -4.57
CA GLU A 5 -18.84 -14.61 -3.61
C GLU A 5 -19.16 -13.13 -3.90
N THR A 6 -18.18 -12.33 -4.35
CA THR A 6 -18.36 -10.90 -4.61
C THR A 6 -18.14 -10.49 -6.08
N CYS A 7 -18.07 -11.43 -7.02
CA CYS A 7 -17.84 -11.11 -8.44
C CYS A 7 -18.26 -12.21 -9.43
N THR A 8 -18.58 -11.79 -10.65
CA THR A 8 -18.79 -12.69 -11.79
C THR A 8 -17.54 -12.74 -12.65
N VAL A 9 -17.16 -13.94 -13.11
CA VAL A 9 -15.97 -14.18 -13.91
C VAL A 9 -16.35 -14.71 -15.29
N PHE A 10 -15.89 -14.00 -16.31
CA PHE A 10 -15.99 -14.39 -17.71
C PHE A 10 -14.61 -14.74 -18.25
N GLU A 11 -14.56 -15.73 -19.12
CA GLU A 11 -13.32 -16.18 -19.74
C GLU A 11 -13.51 -16.21 -21.24
N GLN A 12 -12.56 -15.62 -21.95
CA GLN A 12 -12.53 -15.57 -23.41
C GLN A 12 -11.12 -15.96 -23.90
N PRO A 13 -10.99 -16.94 -24.81
CA PRO A 13 -9.73 -17.18 -25.49
C PRO A 13 -9.43 -16.01 -26.44
N VAL A 14 -8.20 -15.51 -26.42
CA VAL A 14 -7.74 -14.42 -27.28
C VAL A 14 -6.36 -14.73 -27.85
N SER A 15 -6.03 -14.14 -28.98
CA SER A 15 -4.71 -14.27 -29.60
C SER A 15 -4.16 -12.88 -29.88
N ILE A 16 -2.89 -12.67 -29.55
CA ILE A 16 -2.17 -11.44 -29.90
C ILE A 16 -0.93 -11.78 -30.74
N PRO A 17 -0.52 -10.92 -31.68
CA PRO A 17 0.77 -11.08 -32.36
C PRO A 17 1.92 -11.03 -31.35
N ASP A 18 2.90 -11.92 -31.48
CA ASP A 18 4.07 -11.99 -30.57
C ASP A 18 5.26 -11.10 -30.99
N GLY A 19 5.12 -10.38 -32.11
CA GLY A 19 6.17 -9.51 -32.67
C GLY A 19 7.19 -10.24 -33.55
N ALA A 20 7.12 -11.57 -33.66
CA ALA A 20 8.05 -12.41 -34.43
C ALA A 20 7.31 -13.36 -35.40
N ASN A 21 6.24 -12.86 -36.04
CA ASN A 21 5.34 -13.61 -36.94
C ASN A 21 4.56 -14.79 -36.30
N GLY A 22 4.56 -14.91 -34.96
CA GLY A 22 3.75 -15.89 -34.24
C GLY A 22 2.51 -15.27 -33.58
N LEU A 23 1.64 -16.16 -33.08
CA LEU A 23 0.45 -15.80 -32.31
C LEU A 23 0.59 -16.32 -30.89
N LEU A 24 0.58 -15.41 -29.91
CA LEU A 24 0.49 -15.76 -28.50
C LEU A 24 -0.97 -16.06 -28.15
N ARG A 25 -1.26 -17.33 -27.88
CA ARG A 25 -2.58 -17.76 -27.40
C ARG A 25 -2.71 -17.47 -25.91
N LEU A 26 -3.73 -16.70 -25.56
CA LEU A 26 -3.98 -16.19 -24.23
C LEU A 26 -5.44 -16.40 -23.83
N ARG A 27 -5.71 -16.12 -22.56
CA ARG A 27 -7.05 -16.08 -21.98
C ARG A 27 -7.25 -14.68 -21.41
N ARG A 28 -8.31 -14.01 -21.85
CA ARG A 28 -8.83 -12.81 -21.20
C ARG A 28 -9.85 -13.25 -20.16
N ILE A 29 -9.61 -12.88 -18.92
CA ILE A 29 -10.50 -13.11 -17.78
C ILE A 29 -11.07 -11.76 -17.38
N GLU A 30 -12.38 -11.59 -17.51
CA GLU A 30 -13.08 -10.41 -16.99
C GLU A 30 -13.68 -10.72 -15.64
N ILE A 31 -13.48 -9.83 -14.69
CA ILE A 31 -13.94 -9.94 -13.32
C ILE A 31 -14.86 -8.76 -13.08
N GLU A 32 -16.16 -9.00 -13.17
CA GLU A 32 -17.19 -8.02 -12.84
C GLU A 32 -17.42 -8.02 -11.33
N LEU A 33 -17.17 -6.87 -10.70
CA LEU A 33 -17.30 -6.67 -9.26
C LEU A 33 -18.75 -6.31 -8.90
N ASP A 34 -19.27 -6.89 -7.84
CA ASP A 34 -20.62 -6.53 -7.34
C ASP A 34 -20.66 -5.10 -6.78
N ALA A 35 -19.53 -4.62 -6.26
CA ALA A 35 -19.34 -3.26 -5.78
C ALA A 35 -18.16 -2.60 -6.51
N PRO A 36 -18.27 -1.32 -6.89
CA PRO A 36 -17.21 -0.63 -7.61
C PRO A 36 -15.93 -0.49 -6.75
N THR A 37 -14.78 -0.34 -7.41
CA THR A 37 -13.54 0.07 -6.73
C THR A 37 -13.68 1.50 -6.19
N LYS A 38 -12.68 1.95 -5.41
CA LYS A 38 -12.64 3.34 -4.90
C LYS A 38 -12.66 4.38 -6.02
N ASP A 39 -12.14 4.02 -7.19
CA ASP A 39 -12.08 4.86 -8.39
C ASP A 39 -13.32 4.68 -9.30
N GLY A 40 -14.32 3.91 -8.86
CA GLY A 40 -15.59 3.71 -9.56
C GLY A 40 -15.58 2.59 -10.61
N GLU A 41 -14.48 1.84 -10.74
CA GLU A 41 -14.38 0.76 -11.73
C GLU A 41 -15.18 -0.46 -11.29
N THR A 42 -15.94 -1.06 -12.22
CA THR A 42 -16.76 -2.24 -11.96
C THR A 42 -16.20 -3.51 -12.60
N VAL A 43 -15.18 -3.40 -13.47
CA VAL A 43 -14.63 -4.53 -14.22
C VAL A 43 -13.11 -4.52 -14.21
N ILE A 44 -12.52 -5.62 -13.78
CA ILE A 44 -11.08 -5.88 -13.88
C ILE A 44 -10.84 -6.86 -15.04
N ARG A 45 -9.90 -6.54 -15.93
CA ARG A 45 -9.52 -7.41 -17.05
C ARG A 45 -8.11 -7.97 -16.83
N LEU A 46 -8.01 -9.28 -16.77
CA LEU A 46 -6.76 -10.02 -16.64
C LEU A 46 -6.46 -10.73 -17.96
N LEU A 47 -5.26 -10.55 -18.48
CA LEU A 47 -4.75 -11.32 -19.61
C LEU A 47 -3.72 -12.34 -19.11
N THR A 48 -3.86 -13.61 -19.46
CA THR A 48 -2.99 -14.68 -18.95
C THR A 48 -2.67 -15.74 -20.00
N ASN A 49 -1.44 -16.25 -19.98
CA ASN A 49 -1.01 -17.42 -20.75
C ASN A 49 -1.12 -18.72 -19.94
N VAL A 50 -1.63 -18.68 -18.71
CA VAL A 50 -1.78 -19.87 -17.86
C VAL A 50 -2.87 -20.77 -18.45
N PRO A 51 -2.55 -22.02 -18.82
CA PRO A 51 -3.55 -22.94 -19.39
C PRO A 51 -4.72 -23.24 -18.43
N ALA A 52 -5.91 -23.45 -18.99
CA ALA A 52 -7.13 -23.72 -18.21
C ALA A 52 -7.04 -25.01 -17.38
N ASN A 53 -6.32 -26.03 -17.88
CA ASN A 53 -6.09 -27.28 -17.14
C ASN A 53 -5.18 -27.10 -15.91
N ARG A 54 -4.36 -26.05 -15.86
CA ARG A 54 -3.46 -25.76 -14.74
C ARG A 54 -4.14 -24.93 -13.66
N LYS A 55 -4.89 -23.91 -14.06
CA LYS A 55 -5.65 -23.02 -13.16
C LYS A 55 -6.95 -22.56 -13.83
N ALA A 56 -8.05 -22.75 -13.12
CA ALA A 56 -9.35 -22.21 -13.49
C ALA A 56 -9.33 -20.67 -13.46
N ALA A 57 -10.16 -20.04 -14.29
CA ALA A 57 -10.26 -18.58 -14.34
C ALA A 57 -10.70 -17.98 -12.99
N THR A 58 -11.56 -18.68 -12.25
CA THR A 58 -11.98 -18.24 -10.90
C THR A 58 -10.82 -18.17 -9.91
N THR A 59 -9.92 -19.17 -9.92
CA THR A 59 -8.72 -19.17 -9.08
C THR A 59 -7.79 -18.02 -9.45
N LEU A 60 -7.59 -17.78 -10.75
CA LEU A 60 -6.74 -16.68 -11.22
C LEU A 60 -7.35 -15.32 -10.87
N ALA A 61 -8.67 -15.17 -10.98
CA ALA A 61 -9.38 -13.96 -10.58
C ALA A 61 -9.22 -13.67 -9.08
N GLN A 62 -9.38 -14.69 -8.22
CA GLN A 62 -9.15 -14.55 -6.77
C GLN A 62 -7.71 -14.12 -6.46
N LEU A 63 -6.73 -14.79 -7.06
CA LEU A 63 -5.32 -14.46 -6.87
C LEU A 63 -5.01 -13.05 -7.35
N TYR A 64 -5.50 -12.65 -8.52
CA TYR A 64 -5.25 -11.31 -9.06
C TYR A 64 -5.84 -10.21 -8.17
N ARG A 65 -7.01 -10.44 -7.56
CA ARG A 65 -7.58 -9.50 -6.59
C ARG A 65 -6.73 -9.32 -5.32
N THR A 66 -5.85 -10.27 -4.99
CA THR A 66 -4.89 -10.10 -3.90
C THR A 66 -3.70 -9.21 -4.26
N ARG A 67 -3.46 -8.93 -5.54
CA ARG A 67 -2.35 -8.07 -6.01
C ARG A 67 -2.38 -6.69 -5.35
N TRP A 68 -3.57 -6.12 -5.18
CA TRP A 68 -3.74 -4.81 -4.55
C TRP A 68 -3.18 -4.75 -3.12
N ARG A 69 -3.04 -5.90 -2.43
CA ARG A 69 -2.38 -5.96 -1.12
C ARG A 69 -0.91 -5.56 -1.20
N ILE A 70 -0.22 -5.94 -2.29
CA ILE A 70 1.19 -5.58 -2.52
C ILE A 70 1.31 -4.10 -2.83
N GLU A 71 0.41 -3.55 -3.65
CA GLU A 71 0.42 -2.12 -3.97
C GLU A 71 0.07 -1.26 -2.76
N CYS A 72 -0.89 -1.69 -1.92
CA CYS A 72 -1.17 -1.07 -0.63
C CYS A 72 0.03 -1.13 0.33
N LEU A 73 0.78 -2.24 0.34
CA LEU A 73 2.02 -2.39 1.09
C LEU A 73 3.06 -1.38 0.62
N LEU A 74 3.34 -1.34 -0.68
CA LEU A 74 4.33 -0.43 -1.29
C LEU A 74 3.94 1.05 -1.08
N GLY A 75 2.68 1.42 -1.27
CA GLY A 75 2.22 2.79 -1.00
C GLY A 75 2.34 3.18 0.48
N ARG A 76 2.18 2.24 1.42
CA ARG A 76 2.42 2.47 2.85
C ARG A 76 3.90 2.59 3.18
N LEU A 77 4.76 1.76 2.57
CA LEU A 77 6.22 1.85 2.72
C LEU A 77 6.72 3.23 2.31
N GLU A 78 6.29 3.73 1.15
CA GLU A 78 6.67 5.05 0.65
C GLU A 78 6.15 6.16 1.57
N SER A 79 4.87 6.14 1.91
CA SER A 79 4.23 7.20 2.70
C SER A 79 4.67 7.26 4.16
N VAL A 80 5.14 6.16 4.75
CA VAL A 80 5.43 6.07 6.20
C VAL A 80 6.92 5.97 6.49
N LEU A 81 7.68 5.26 5.66
CA LEU A 81 9.07 4.94 5.91
C LEU A 81 10.03 5.66 4.97
N GLU A 82 9.52 6.48 4.05
CA GLU A 82 10.33 7.19 3.03
C GLU A 82 11.31 6.22 2.37
N SER A 83 10.79 5.08 1.91
CA SER A 83 11.57 3.93 1.44
C SER A 83 12.51 4.23 0.26
N GLU A 84 12.41 5.42 -0.32
CA GLU A 84 13.36 6.02 -1.25
C GLU A 84 13.96 7.29 -0.64
N VAL A 85 15.06 7.14 0.10
CA VAL A 85 15.77 8.28 0.71
C VAL A 85 16.65 8.96 -0.35
N PRO A 86 16.36 10.22 -0.75
CA PRO A 86 17.06 10.85 -1.88
C PRO A 86 18.57 11.02 -1.66
N SER A 87 19.01 11.10 -0.41
CA SER A 87 20.42 11.26 -0.05
C SER A 87 21.24 9.97 -0.11
N LEU A 88 20.59 8.81 -0.24
CA LEU A 88 21.26 7.52 -0.46
C LEU A 88 21.58 7.36 -1.95
N GLY A 89 22.45 8.23 -2.47
CA GLY A 89 22.78 8.36 -3.91
C GLY A 89 23.52 7.17 -4.54
N SER A 90 23.67 6.04 -3.85
CA SER A 90 24.24 4.80 -4.40
C SER A 90 23.17 3.73 -4.56
N PRO A 91 23.12 2.97 -5.67
CA PRO A 91 22.13 1.91 -5.86
C PRO A 91 22.12 0.85 -4.74
N ARG A 92 23.30 0.53 -4.19
CA ARG A 92 23.44 -0.41 -3.07
C ARG A 92 22.86 0.16 -1.77
N GLY A 93 23.09 1.45 -1.50
CA GLY A 93 22.52 2.12 -0.33
C GLY A 93 21.00 2.24 -0.41
N ALA A 94 20.46 2.59 -1.59
CA ALA A 94 19.03 2.63 -1.82
C ALA A 94 18.38 1.25 -1.62
N LEU A 95 18.99 0.17 -2.14
CA LEU A 95 18.50 -1.19 -1.94
C LEU A 95 18.52 -1.59 -0.46
N LEU A 96 19.59 -1.27 0.27
CA LEU A 96 19.65 -1.55 1.71
C LEU A 96 18.56 -0.79 2.48
N GLY A 97 18.39 0.51 2.19
CA GLY A 97 17.32 1.33 2.79
C GLY A 97 15.93 0.76 2.53
N PHE A 98 15.67 0.31 1.29
CA PHE A 98 14.43 -0.35 0.94
C PHE A 98 14.22 -1.68 1.70
N CYS A 99 15.24 -2.52 1.81
CA CYS A 99 15.17 -3.76 2.60
C CYS A 99 14.91 -3.50 4.10
N VAL A 100 15.53 -2.46 4.67
CA VAL A 100 15.28 -2.04 6.05
C VAL A 100 13.85 -1.52 6.20
N ALA A 101 13.33 -0.76 5.23
CA ALA A 101 11.93 -0.33 5.24
C ALA A 101 10.95 -1.52 5.16
N LEU A 102 11.26 -2.55 4.37
CA LEU A 102 10.47 -3.79 4.34
C LEU A 102 10.46 -4.49 5.70
N LEU A 103 11.60 -4.61 6.37
CA LEU A 103 11.66 -5.19 7.72
C LEU A 103 10.90 -4.33 8.74
N ALA A 104 11.01 -3.00 8.64
CA ALA A 104 10.25 -2.08 9.49
C ALA A 104 8.74 -2.15 9.23
N TYR A 105 8.29 -2.59 8.05
CA TYR A 105 6.88 -2.86 7.81
C TYR A 105 6.35 -4.03 8.65
N ASP A 106 7.18 -4.98 9.09
CA ASP A 106 6.73 -6.01 10.02
C ASP A 106 6.24 -5.40 11.36
N VAL A 107 6.77 -4.23 11.75
CA VAL A 107 6.25 -3.44 12.87
C VAL A 107 4.85 -2.88 12.55
N LEU A 108 4.57 -2.50 11.30
CA LEU A 108 3.23 -2.13 10.87
C LEU A 108 2.27 -3.32 10.86
N ALA A 109 2.75 -4.55 10.66
CA ALA A 109 1.93 -5.74 10.84
C ALA A 109 1.51 -5.95 12.30
N LEU A 110 2.32 -5.51 13.28
CA LEU A 110 1.92 -5.48 14.69
C LEU A 110 0.73 -4.55 14.93
N LEU A 111 0.67 -3.40 14.24
CA LEU A 111 -0.51 -2.52 14.30
C LEU A 111 -1.77 -3.26 13.88
N GLN A 112 -1.69 -4.08 12.83
CA GLN A 112 -2.82 -4.86 12.36
C GLN A 112 -3.24 -5.91 13.39
N ALA A 113 -2.29 -6.53 14.10
CA ALA A 113 -2.61 -7.46 15.18
C ALA A 113 -3.35 -6.78 16.34
N VAL A 114 -2.91 -5.59 16.77
CA VAL A 114 -3.60 -4.81 17.81
C VAL A 114 -4.96 -4.31 17.33
N GLN A 115 -5.07 -3.83 16.09
CA GLN A 115 -6.36 -3.44 15.51
C GLN A 115 -7.34 -4.61 15.45
N THR A 116 -6.87 -5.81 15.09
CA THR A 116 -7.69 -7.03 15.03
C THR A 116 -8.12 -7.51 16.42
N ALA A 117 -7.27 -7.30 17.43
CA ALA A 117 -7.54 -7.73 18.80
C ALA A 117 -8.54 -6.82 19.54
N HIS A 118 -8.66 -5.55 19.13
CA HIS A 118 -9.39 -4.52 19.89
C HIS A 118 -10.39 -3.74 19.03
N PRO A 119 -11.72 -3.94 19.22
CA PRO A 119 -12.76 -3.27 18.42
C PRO A 119 -12.71 -1.73 18.45
N VAL A 120 -12.24 -1.13 19.54
CA VAL A 120 -12.09 0.34 19.68
C VAL A 120 -11.20 0.95 18.58
N CYS A 121 -10.31 0.14 18.00
CA CYS A 121 -9.42 0.56 16.92
C CYS A 121 -10.15 0.80 15.59
N GLU A 122 -11.37 0.30 15.41
CA GLU A 122 -12.21 0.54 14.22
C GLU A 122 -12.71 1.99 14.19
N GLU A 123 -13.12 2.52 15.34
CA GLU A 123 -13.59 3.90 15.48
C GLU A 123 -12.43 4.91 15.52
N LYS A 124 -11.36 4.54 16.22
CA LYS A 124 -10.16 5.39 16.37
C LYS A 124 -8.93 4.57 16.03
N PRO A 125 -8.31 4.78 14.86
CA PRO A 125 -7.15 3.99 14.49
C PRO A 125 -5.97 4.31 15.41
N ILE A 126 -5.16 3.28 15.65
CA ILE A 126 -3.89 3.38 16.36
C ILE A 126 -2.96 4.39 15.66
N SER A 127 -2.19 5.13 16.46
CA SER A 127 -1.18 6.08 16.02
C SER A 127 0.17 5.38 15.87
N PRO A 128 0.75 5.30 14.65
CA PRO A 128 2.11 4.80 14.46
C PRO A 128 3.14 5.58 15.30
N PHE A 129 2.89 6.87 15.53
CA PHE A 129 3.73 7.72 16.36
C PHE A 129 3.82 7.25 17.81
N TYR A 130 2.69 6.88 18.45
CA TYR A 130 2.71 6.45 19.85
C TYR A 130 3.41 5.11 20.01
N ILE A 131 3.28 4.21 19.05
CA ILE A 131 4.04 2.96 19.05
C ILE A 131 5.53 3.17 18.86
N ALA A 132 5.93 4.07 17.96
CA ALA A 132 7.34 4.41 17.81
C ALA A 132 7.90 5.06 19.09
N ALA A 133 7.11 5.87 19.78
CA ALA A 133 7.49 6.48 21.06
C ALA A 133 7.66 5.42 22.16
N GLU A 134 6.69 4.53 22.33
CA GLU A 134 6.75 3.40 23.27
C GLU A 134 7.96 2.50 23.00
N LEU A 135 8.18 2.12 21.74
CA LEU A 135 9.33 1.29 21.38
C LEU A 135 10.64 2.00 21.73
N ARG A 136 10.77 3.30 21.42
CA ARG A 136 11.99 4.05 21.73
C ARG A 136 12.25 4.12 23.24
N GLU A 137 11.21 4.25 24.05
CA GLU A 137 11.32 4.35 25.50
C GLU A 137 11.70 3.00 26.13
N TYR A 138 11.04 1.91 25.74
CA TYR A 138 11.15 0.63 26.44
C TYR A 138 12.08 -0.39 25.77
N TYR A 139 12.47 -0.22 24.50
CA TYR A 139 13.26 -1.21 23.77
C TYR A 139 14.60 -1.52 24.44
N GLY A 140 15.31 -0.49 24.94
CA GLY A 140 16.58 -0.68 25.63
C GLY A 140 16.44 -1.51 26.90
N GLY A 141 15.44 -1.20 27.73
CA GLY A 141 15.15 -1.94 28.95
C GLY A 141 14.68 -3.37 28.67
N MET A 142 13.82 -3.56 27.68
CA MET A 142 13.36 -4.88 27.26
C MET A 142 14.51 -5.75 26.74
N LYS A 143 15.42 -5.18 25.92
CA LYS A 143 16.60 -5.88 25.43
C LYS A 143 17.56 -6.28 26.56
N ALA A 144 17.65 -5.48 27.62
CA ALA A 144 18.46 -5.81 28.79
C ALA A 144 17.80 -6.89 29.68
N ALA A 145 16.47 -6.91 29.76
CA ALA A 145 15.72 -7.81 30.62
C ALA A 145 15.44 -9.19 30.00
N LEU A 146 15.34 -9.28 28.66
CA LEU A 146 15.01 -10.50 27.95
C LEU A 146 16.25 -11.11 27.28
N PRO A 147 16.71 -12.30 27.71
CA PRO A 147 17.82 -12.97 27.06
C PRO A 147 17.39 -13.55 25.70
N GLU A 148 18.36 -13.82 24.83
CA GLU A 148 18.10 -14.16 23.42
C GLU A 148 17.29 -15.46 23.27
N GLU A 149 17.45 -16.40 24.20
CA GLU A 149 16.77 -17.70 24.23
C GLU A 149 15.25 -17.58 24.36
N VAL A 150 14.75 -16.45 24.88
CA VAL A 150 13.30 -16.17 24.94
C VAL A 150 12.70 -16.05 23.54
N TRP A 151 13.49 -15.64 22.54
CA TRP A 151 13.01 -15.40 21.18
C TRP A 151 12.99 -16.66 20.30
N VAL A 152 13.84 -17.66 20.60
CA VAL A 152 13.99 -18.91 19.84
C VAL A 152 12.67 -19.64 19.53
N PRO A 153 11.70 -19.76 20.48
CA PRO A 153 10.42 -20.41 20.19
C PRO A 153 9.54 -19.68 19.16
N TYR A 154 9.80 -18.39 18.91
CA TYR A 154 9.07 -17.59 17.93
C TYR A 154 9.69 -17.70 16.54
N GLU A 155 11.02 -17.82 16.44
CA GLU A 155 11.76 -17.95 15.17
C GLU A 155 11.35 -19.20 14.38
N GLY A 156 11.06 -20.31 15.07
CA GLY A 156 10.60 -21.55 14.44
C GLY A 156 9.13 -21.54 14.01
N GLN A 157 8.38 -20.46 14.25
CA GLN A 157 6.95 -20.42 13.94
C GLN A 157 6.71 -20.17 12.45
N THR A 158 5.76 -20.89 11.87
CA THR A 158 5.24 -20.56 10.54
C THR A 158 4.53 -19.20 10.59
N SER A 159 4.44 -18.49 9.46
CA SER A 159 3.79 -17.17 9.39
C SER A 159 2.35 -17.18 9.94
N LYS A 160 1.60 -18.29 9.74
CA LYS A 160 0.25 -18.47 10.29
C LYS A 160 0.24 -18.57 11.81
N ARG A 161 1.21 -19.28 12.39
CA ARG A 161 1.34 -19.45 13.83
C ARG A 161 1.80 -18.14 14.47
N LEU A 162 2.83 -17.50 13.90
CA LEU A 162 3.32 -16.21 14.36
C LEU A 162 2.21 -15.16 14.37
N ALA A 163 1.39 -15.06 13.31
CA ALA A 163 0.26 -14.15 13.27
C ALA A 163 -0.74 -14.37 14.41
N ARG A 164 -1.04 -15.63 14.77
CA ARG A 164 -1.92 -15.96 15.92
C ARG A 164 -1.28 -15.54 17.24
N THR A 165 -0.01 -15.89 17.43
CA THR A 165 0.77 -15.50 18.62
C THR A 165 0.77 -13.98 18.80
N LEU A 166 1.00 -13.22 17.73
CA LEU A 166 0.98 -11.75 17.78
C LEU A 166 -0.40 -11.19 18.16
N VAL A 167 -1.49 -11.77 17.64
CA VAL A 167 -2.85 -11.37 18.04
C VAL A 167 -3.14 -11.72 19.50
N GLU A 168 -2.67 -12.87 20.00
CA GLU A 168 -2.82 -13.27 21.40
C GLU A 168 -2.06 -12.33 22.35
N MET A 169 -0.84 -11.94 21.99
CA MET A 169 -0.07 -10.93 22.72
C MET A 169 -0.77 -9.57 22.67
N ALA A 170 -1.23 -9.17 21.49
CA ALA A 170 -1.90 -7.89 21.27
C ALA A 170 -3.16 -7.72 22.12
N ARG A 171 -3.91 -8.80 22.42
CA ARG A 171 -5.06 -8.75 23.34
C ARG A 171 -4.73 -8.26 24.76
N ARG A 172 -3.46 -8.34 25.18
CA ARG A 172 -3.00 -7.88 26.50
C ARG A 172 -2.55 -6.41 26.51
N VAL A 173 -2.46 -5.78 25.34
CA VAL A 173 -2.11 -4.37 25.20
C VAL A 173 -3.32 -3.52 25.57
N ASP A 174 -3.11 -2.42 26.29
CA ASP A 174 -4.12 -1.37 26.43
C ASP A 174 -4.14 -0.49 25.17
N PRO A 175 -5.18 -0.59 24.32
CA PRO A 175 -5.22 0.16 23.07
C PRO A 175 -5.37 1.67 23.29
N VAL A 176 -5.91 2.12 24.44
CA VAL A 176 -6.27 3.53 24.69
C VAL A 176 -5.06 4.44 24.61
N MET A 177 -3.92 3.98 25.14
CA MET A 177 -2.63 4.71 25.12
C MET A 177 -2.07 4.88 23.70
N LEU A 178 -2.52 4.06 22.75
CA LEU A 178 -1.98 4.02 21.39
C LEU A 178 -2.92 4.68 20.37
N LEU A 179 -4.15 5.04 20.73
CA LEU A 179 -5.12 5.65 19.82
C LEU A 179 -4.62 7.00 19.29
N LYS A 180 -4.97 7.33 18.04
CA LYS A 180 -4.78 8.70 17.55
C LYS A 180 -5.68 9.65 18.33
N HIS A 181 -5.10 10.74 18.83
CA HIS A 181 -5.91 11.86 19.29
C HIS A 181 -6.50 12.59 18.08
N PRO A 182 -7.83 12.80 18.04
CA PRO A 182 -8.45 13.62 17.01
C PRO A 182 -7.88 15.03 17.12
N ARG A 183 -7.11 15.46 16.12
CA ARG A 183 -6.70 16.85 15.98
C ARG A 183 -7.68 17.53 15.05
N GLY A 184 -8.19 18.68 15.47
CA GLY A 184 -8.96 19.56 14.57
C GLY A 184 -8.12 19.94 13.34
N PRO A 185 -8.77 20.38 12.24
CA PRO A 185 -8.07 20.84 11.06
C PRO A 185 -7.00 21.86 11.45
N ARG A 186 -5.78 21.71 10.91
CA ARG A 186 -4.72 22.68 11.15
C ARG A 186 -5.26 24.06 10.76
N PRO A 187 -5.23 25.07 11.66
CA PRO A 187 -5.76 26.38 11.34
C PRO A 187 -5.09 26.88 10.06
N ALA A 188 -5.92 27.32 9.10
CA ALA A 188 -5.43 27.80 7.84
C ALA A 188 -4.49 28.97 8.11
N LYS A 189 -3.19 28.79 7.84
CA LYS A 189 -2.26 29.92 7.82
C LYS A 189 -2.78 30.86 6.74
N LYS A 190 -3.07 32.12 7.11
CA LYS A 190 -3.32 33.18 6.14
C LYS A 190 -2.07 33.25 5.25
N LYS A 191 -2.14 32.67 4.06
CA LYS A 191 -1.13 32.90 3.03
C LYS A 191 -1.23 34.40 2.71
N GLY A 192 -0.11 35.12 2.80
CA GLY A 192 -0.08 36.52 2.40
C GLY A 192 -0.57 36.67 0.95
N TYR A 193 -1.05 37.85 0.61
CA TYR A 193 -1.46 38.14 -0.76
C TYR A 193 -0.23 38.06 -1.67
N ALA A 194 -0.22 37.14 -2.62
CA ALA A 194 0.80 37.12 -3.66
C ALA A 194 0.60 38.32 -4.59
N PRO A 195 1.66 39.01 -5.02
CA PRO A 195 1.55 40.12 -5.96
C PRO A 195 0.74 39.73 -7.21
N ALA A 196 -0.16 40.60 -7.65
CA ALA A 196 -1.04 40.33 -8.80
C ALA A 196 -0.27 40.05 -10.11
N SER A 197 0.99 40.48 -10.20
CA SER A 197 1.90 40.17 -11.31
C SER A 197 2.33 38.69 -11.32
N GLU A 198 2.55 38.09 -10.17
CA GLU A 198 2.96 36.67 -10.04
C GLU A 198 1.77 35.73 -10.22
N VAL A 199 0.60 36.07 -9.65
CA VAL A 199 -0.62 35.27 -9.80
C VAL A 199 -1.06 35.20 -11.26
N ARG A 200 -0.95 36.32 -12.00
CA ARG A 200 -1.29 36.37 -13.44
C ARG A 200 -0.29 35.62 -14.33
N ARG A 201 0.91 35.30 -13.85
CA ARG A 201 1.87 34.41 -14.54
C ARG A 201 1.54 32.93 -14.34
N GLN A 202 0.81 32.58 -13.27
CA GLN A 202 0.41 31.20 -13.04
C GLN A 202 -0.82 30.87 -13.89
N VAL A 203 -0.63 30.02 -14.89
CA VAL A 203 -1.73 29.45 -15.67
C VAL A 203 -2.02 28.04 -15.14
N ALA A 204 -3.28 27.75 -14.82
CA ALA A 204 -3.67 26.44 -14.31
C ALA A 204 -3.33 25.35 -15.34
N LYS A 205 -2.64 24.27 -14.90
CA LYS A 205 -2.22 23.16 -15.77
C LYS A 205 -3.39 22.56 -16.56
N SER A 206 -4.56 22.43 -15.94
CA SER A 206 -5.78 21.96 -16.62
C SER A 206 -6.20 22.85 -17.79
N ARG A 207 -6.03 24.17 -17.65
CA ARG A 207 -6.38 25.15 -18.69
C ARG A 207 -5.40 25.10 -19.87
N VAL A 208 -4.12 24.87 -19.58
CA VAL A 208 -3.07 24.68 -20.62
C VAL A 208 -3.30 23.38 -21.38
N LEU A 209 -3.59 22.29 -20.66
CA LEU A 209 -3.88 20.99 -21.27
C LEU A 209 -5.15 21.01 -22.13
N ALA A 210 -6.20 21.71 -21.69
CA ALA A 210 -7.42 21.89 -22.45
C ALA A 210 -7.23 22.76 -23.71
N ALA A 211 -6.32 23.73 -23.67
CA ALA A 211 -6.04 24.62 -24.80
C ALA A 211 -5.11 23.99 -25.85
N GLY A 212 -4.38 22.92 -25.54
CA GLY A 212 -3.51 22.20 -26.48
C GLY A 212 -2.29 22.97 -26.98
N ALA A 213 -2.08 24.22 -26.52
CA ALA A 213 -0.96 25.07 -26.89
C ALA A 213 -0.50 25.94 -25.70
N VAL A 214 0.80 26.21 -25.65
CA VAL A 214 1.41 27.16 -24.71
C VAL A 214 1.89 28.36 -25.52
N ASP A 215 1.18 29.48 -25.47
CA ASP A 215 1.66 30.75 -26.03
C ASP A 215 2.77 31.31 -25.14
N TYR A 216 3.98 30.79 -25.32
CA TYR A 216 5.18 31.31 -24.67
C TYR A 216 5.76 32.43 -25.53
N VAL A 217 5.42 33.69 -25.20
CA VAL A 217 6.14 34.84 -25.77
C VAL A 217 7.52 34.89 -25.12
N LYS A 218 8.51 34.31 -25.79
CA LYS A 218 9.92 34.43 -25.42
C LYS A 218 10.28 35.91 -25.56
N ARG A 219 10.49 36.60 -24.43
CA ARG A 219 11.11 37.93 -24.44
C ARG A 219 12.61 37.70 -24.54
N ASP A 220 13.21 38.16 -25.63
CA ASP A 220 14.66 38.25 -25.75
C ASP A 220 15.17 39.22 -24.68
N VAL A 221 16.13 38.76 -23.90
CA VAL A 221 16.94 39.56 -22.97
C VAL A 221 18.30 39.77 -23.63
#